data_AF-A0A2I0GC84-F1
#
_entry.id   AF-A0A2I0GC84-F1
#
_cell.length_a   1.000
_cell.length_b   1.000
_cell.length_c   1.000
_cell.angle_alpha   90.00
_cell.angle_beta   90.00
_cell.angle_gamma   90.00
#
_symmetry.space_group_name_H-M   'P 1'
#
loop_
_entity.id
_entity.type
_entity.pdbx_description
1 polymer ?
#
loop_
_entity_poly.entity_id
_entity_poly.type
_entity_poly.pdbx_seq_one_letter_code
_entity_poly.pdbx_strand_id
1 'polypeptide(L)'
;MEVQYTDVDYIVFSDAADLMASGKSPYRRTTYRYSPLLAFLLLPNTFLHHLWGKFLFSSANLLVGVFIRTILKQRGVPEKTCTYCVMVWLFNPFTFTIGTRGNCEPIVCASILWIIICLINGIISFCSLQFGMDLWSISESTLSYMHFQLY
;
A
#
# COMPACT_ATOMS: atom_id res chain seq x y z
N MET A 1 13.28 -13.52 -24.40
CA MET A 1 13.76 -13.03 -23.09
C MET A 1 12.76 -13.50 -22.06
N GLU A 2 13.15 -14.42 -21.19
CA GLU A 2 12.39 -14.76 -19.98
C GLU A 2 12.23 -13.46 -19.19
N VAL A 3 11.04 -12.88 -19.20
CA VAL A 3 10.74 -11.74 -18.33
C VAL A 3 10.78 -12.33 -16.93
N GLN A 4 11.88 -12.11 -16.21
CA GLN A 4 11.96 -12.57 -14.84
C GLN A 4 10.73 -12.04 -14.11
N TYR A 5 10.08 -12.94 -13.37
CA TYR A 5 9.01 -12.62 -12.45
C TYR A 5 9.64 -11.91 -11.24
N THR A 6 10.28 -10.77 -11.48
CA THR A 6 11.16 -10.14 -10.52
C THR A 6 10.37 -9.16 -9.69
N ASP A 7 10.61 -9.21 -8.37
CA ASP A 7 10.09 -8.28 -7.36
C ASP A 7 10.72 -6.88 -7.54
N VAL A 8 10.68 -6.32 -8.76
CA VAL A 8 11.35 -5.06 -9.13
C VAL A 8 10.88 -3.93 -8.22
N ASP A 9 9.57 -3.84 -7.99
CA ASP A 9 8.98 -2.82 -7.12
C ASP A 9 9.47 -3.00 -5.67
N TYR A 10 9.53 -4.25 -5.18
CA TYR A 10 10.00 -4.56 -3.83
C TYR A 10 11.46 -4.16 -3.60
N ILE A 11 12.32 -4.39 -4.59
CA ILE A 11 13.73 -4.00 -4.52
C ILE A 11 13.84 -2.47 -4.52
N VAL A 12 13.05 -1.78 -5.35
CA VAL A 12 13.01 -0.31 -5.37
C VAL A 12 12.56 0.26 -4.02
N PHE A 13 11.58 -0.35 -3.37
CA PHE A 13 11.13 0.03 -2.03
C PHE A 13 12.18 -0.23 -0.96
N SER A 14 12.81 -1.41 -0.99
CA SER A 14 13.83 -1.82 -0.02
C SER A 14 15.03 -0.89 -0.10
N ASP A 15 15.53 -0.61 -1.30
CA ASP A 15 16.69 0.26 -1.49
C ASP A 15 16.40 1.72 -1.08
N ALA A 16 15.14 2.18 -1.23
CA ALA A 16 14.73 3.48 -0.71
C ALA A 16 14.68 3.51 0.82
N ALA A 17 14.25 2.42 1.46
CA ALA A 17 14.29 2.26 2.91
C ALA A 17 15.73 2.23 3.45
N ASP A 18 16.67 1.56 2.75
CA ASP A 18 18.10 1.54 3.06
C ASP A 18 18.71 2.95 3.01
N LEU A 19 18.33 3.74 1.99
CA LEU A 19 18.74 5.14 1.88
C LEU A 19 18.23 5.97 3.06
N MET A 20 16.96 5.80 3.44
CA MET A 20 16.39 6.49 4.60
C MET A 20 17.04 6.07 5.92
N ALA A 21 17.33 4.78 6.10
CA ALA A 21 18.05 4.27 7.26
C ALA A 21 19.46 4.86 7.38
N SER A 22 20.08 5.18 6.23
CA SER A 22 21.37 5.86 6.14
C SER A 22 21.28 7.39 6.30
N GLY A 23 20.10 7.93 6.65
CA GLY A 23 19.85 9.38 6.77
C GLY A 23 19.82 10.13 5.43
N LYS A 24 19.67 9.42 4.30
CA LYS A 24 19.59 10.01 2.96
C LYS A 24 18.13 10.06 2.50
N SER A 25 17.84 10.96 1.56
CA SER A 25 16.52 11.01 0.92
C SER A 25 16.24 9.73 0.11
N PRO A 26 15.01 9.15 0.18
CA PRO A 26 14.62 7.97 -0.61
C PRO A 26 14.66 8.24 -2.13
N TYR A 27 14.47 9.51 -2.52
CA TYR A 27 14.50 9.95 -3.92
C TYR A 27 15.90 10.02 -4.52
N ARG A 28 16.97 9.76 -3.75
CA ARG A 28 18.31 9.60 -4.35
C ARG A 28 18.37 8.41 -5.32
N ARG A 29 17.42 7.48 -5.23
CA ARG A 29 17.20 6.46 -6.24
C ARG A 29 16.29 7.01 -7.35
N THR A 30 16.83 7.11 -8.55
CA THR A 30 16.12 7.67 -9.74
C THR A 30 14.86 6.91 -10.15
N THR A 31 14.72 5.64 -9.77
CA THR A 31 13.56 4.80 -10.09
C THR A 31 12.50 4.78 -8.99
N TYR A 32 12.75 5.38 -7.83
CA TYR A 32 11.75 5.41 -6.75
C TYR A 32 10.60 6.33 -7.17
N ARG A 33 9.41 5.75 -7.31
CA ARG A 33 8.04 6.26 -7.66
C ARG A 33 7.15 6.85 -6.59
N TYR A 34 7.48 6.60 -5.33
CA TYR A 34 6.45 6.48 -4.31
C TYR A 34 6.62 7.49 -3.18
N SER A 35 5.63 7.51 -2.30
CA SER A 35 5.62 8.37 -1.12
C SER A 35 6.82 8.09 -0.20
N PRO A 36 7.43 9.10 0.42
CA PRO A 36 8.51 8.87 1.37
C PRO A 36 7.99 8.17 2.65
N LEU A 37 6.69 8.29 2.94
CA LEU A 37 6.03 7.58 4.04
C LEU A 37 6.05 6.06 3.83
N LEU A 38 5.95 5.61 2.58
CA LEU A 38 6.06 4.19 2.25
C LEU A 38 7.47 3.65 2.51
N ALA A 39 8.51 4.39 2.10
CA ALA A 39 9.90 4.02 2.41
C ALA A 39 10.17 4.04 3.93
N PHE A 40 9.58 4.98 4.67
CA PHE A 40 9.64 5.00 6.13
C PHE A 40 9.01 3.75 6.76
N LEU A 41 7.84 3.33 6.28
CA LEU A 41 7.15 2.14 6.76
C LEU A 41 7.96 0.84 6.52
N LEU A 42 8.84 0.87 5.53
CA LEU A 42 9.76 -0.20 5.17
C LEU A 42 11.14 -0.08 5.85
N LEU A 43 11.39 0.93 6.69
CA LEU A 43 12.62 1.00 7.49
C LEU A 43 12.92 -0.29 8.28
N PRO A 44 11.96 -1.02 8.86
CA PRO A 44 12.28 -2.26 9.55
C PRO A 44 12.82 -3.37 8.61
N ASN A 45 12.69 -3.21 7.30
CA ASN A 45 13.25 -4.11 6.31
C ASN A 45 14.79 -4.16 6.37
N THR A 46 15.44 -3.06 6.76
CA THR A 46 16.91 -2.97 6.93
C THR A 46 17.37 -3.55 8.26
N PHE A 47 16.62 -3.32 9.33
CA PHE A 47 17.03 -3.65 10.70
C PHE A 47 16.59 -5.05 11.17
N LEU A 48 15.43 -5.55 10.69
CA LEU A 48 14.89 -6.84 11.12
C LEU A 48 15.12 -7.94 10.07
N HIS A 49 14.53 -7.78 8.88
CA HIS A 49 14.64 -8.77 7.81
C HIS A 49 14.16 -8.19 6.49
N HIS A 50 14.83 -8.54 5.38
CA HIS A 50 14.45 -8.15 4.01
C HIS A 50 13.06 -8.67 3.56
N LEU A 51 12.35 -9.45 4.39
CA LEU A 51 11.02 -9.98 4.08
C LEU A 51 9.90 -9.19 4.77
N TRP A 52 10.25 -8.21 5.59
CA TRP A 52 9.29 -7.44 6.39
C TRP A 52 8.23 -6.77 5.51
N GLY A 53 8.67 -6.16 4.42
CA GLY A 53 7.75 -5.51 3.48
C GLY A 53 6.78 -6.50 2.84
N LYS A 54 7.22 -7.70 2.45
CA LYS A 54 6.32 -8.72 1.88
C LYS A 54 5.24 -9.15 2.88
N PHE A 55 5.60 -9.30 4.16
CA PHE A 55 4.62 -9.59 5.21
C PHE A 55 3.62 -8.43 5.41
N LEU A 56 4.12 -7.20 5.40
CA LEU A 56 3.30 -5.99 5.49
C LEU A 56 2.30 -5.91 4.31
N PHE A 57 2.75 -6.07 3.09
CA PHE A 57 1.90 -6.03 1.90
C PHE A 57 0.87 -7.16 1.87
N SER A 58 1.28 -8.37 2.27
CA SER A 58 0.36 -9.50 2.38
C SER A 58 -0.70 -9.27 3.46
N SER A 59 -0.34 -8.70 4.62
CA SER A 59 -1.31 -8.41 5.69
C SER A 59 -2.29 -7.29 5.29
N ALA A 60 -1.83 -6.27 4.55
CA ALA A 60 -2.70 -5.27 3.96
C ALA A 60 -3.73 -5.87 2.99
N ASN A 61 -3.34 -6.88 2.18
CA ASN A 61 -4.30 -7.58 1.31
C ASN A 61 -5.39 -8.33 2.10
N LEU A 62 -5.06 -8.93 3.25
CA LEU A 62 -6.07 -9.49 4.15
C LEU A 62 -6.99 -8.40 4.73
N LEU A 63 -6.44 -7.26 5.12
CA LEU A 63 -7.23 -6.12 5.63
C LEU A 63 -8.24 -5.62 4.59
N VAL A 64 -7.86 -5.54 3.31
CA VAL A 64 -8.77 -5.22 2.21
C VAL A 64 -9.97 -6.17 2.19
N GLY A 65 -9.73 -7.49 2.30
CA GLY A 65 -10.80 -8.48 2.40
C GLY A 65 -11.73 -8.25 3.61
N VAL A 66 -11.16 -7.91 4.77
CA VAL A 66 -11.94 -7.57 5.97
C VAL A 66 -12.79 -6.32 5.74
N PHE A 67 -12.24 -5.27 5.12
CA PHE A 67 -12.96 -4.05 4.82
C PHE A 67 -14.10 -4.26 3.82
N ILE A 68 -13.88 -5.06 2.77
CA ILE A 68 -14.95 -5.47 1.84
C ILE A 68 -16.09 -6.15 2.62
N ARG A 69 -15.78 -7.09 3.52
CA ARG A 69 -16.79 -7.75 4.36
C ARG A 69 -17.53 -6.76 5.24
N THR A 70 -16.83 -5.81 5.86
CA THR A 70 -17.44 -4.77 6.72
C THR A 70 -18.42 -3.91 5.93
N ILE A 71 -18.02 -3.44 4.75
CA ILE A 71 -18.88 -2.63 3.86
C ILE A 71 -20.12 -3.44 3.45
N LEU A 72 -19.96 -4.69 3.03
CA LEU A 72 -21.08 -5.53 2.61
C LEU A 72 -22.05 -5.82 3.77
N LYS A 73 -21.53 -6.06 4.98
CA LYS A 73 -22.37 -6.23 6.18
C LYS A 73 -23.14 -4.97 6.52
N GLN A 74 -22.53 -3.79 6.43
CA GLN A 74 -23.20 -2.51 6.65
C GLN A 74 -24.32 -2.25 5.62
N ARG A 75 -24.19 -2.80 4.41
CA ARG A 75 -25.22 -2.73 3.35
C ARG A 75 -26.34 -3.77 3.50
N GLY A 76 -26.31 -4.62 4.53
CA GLY A 76 -27.33 -5.66 4.75
C GLY A 76 -27.23 -6.86 3.81
N VAL A 77 -26.07 -7.08 3.20
CA VAL A 77 -25.84 -8.25 2.32
C VAL A 77 -25.75 -9.53 3.16
N PRO A 78 -26.38 -10.64 2.72
CA PRO A 78 -26.35 -11.90 3.46
C PRO A 78 -24.92 -12.46 3.59
N GLU A 79 -24.63 -13.08 4.73
CA GLU A 79 -23.26 -13.51 5.10
C GLU A 79 -22.61 -14.46 4.09
N LYS A 80 -23.40 -15.31 3.42
CA LYS A 80 -22.90 -16.22 2.37
C LYS A 80 -22.29 -15.45 1.19
N THR A 81 -22.96 -14.40 0.74
CA THR A 81 -22.49 -13.55 -0.37
C THR A 81 -21.27 -12.74 0.06
N CYS A 82 -21.25 -12.23 1.28
CA CYS A 82 -20.08 -11.54 1.84
C CYS A 82 -18.84 -12.44 1.84
N THR A 83 -18.97 -13.68 2.31
CA THR A 83 -17.87 -14.65 2.32
C THR A 83 -17.41 -14.98 0.90
N TYR A 84 -18.34 -15.16 -0.04
CA TYR A 84 -17.99 -15.38 -1.44
C TYR A 84 -17.23 -14.20 -2.04
N CYS A 85 -17.61 -12.95 -1.78
CA CYS A 85 -16.88 -11.77 -2.24
C CYS A 85 -15.45 -11.70 -1.67
N VAL A 86 -15.27 -12.02 -0.39
CA VAL A 86 -13.94 -12.07 0.23
C VAL A 86 -13.10 -13.20 -0.37
N MET A 87 -13.69 -14.37 -0.60
CA MET A 87 -13.03 -15.49 -1.26
C MET A 87 -12.61 -15.11 -2.68
N VAL A 88 -13.50 -14.53 -3.47
CA VAL A 88 -13.18 -14.04 -4.82
C VAL A 88 -12.07 -13.01 -4.77
N TRP A 89 -12.05 -12.10 -3.79
CA TRP A 89 -10.95 -11.13 -3.65
C TRP A 89 -9.62 -11.79 -3.30
N LEU A 90 -9.58 -12.69 -2.31
CA LEU A 90 -8.33 -13.30 -1.82
C LEU A 90 -7.78 -14.35 -2.77
N PHE A 91 -8.64 -15.11 -3.44
CA PHE A 91 -8.27 -16.17 -4.38
C PHE A 91 -8.20 -15.70 -5.83
N ASN A 92 -8.43 -14.41 -6.10
CA ASN A 92 -8.19 -13.89 -7.44
C ASN A 92 -6.68 -13.95 -7.74
N PRO A 93 -6.28 -14.61 -8.86
CA PRO A 93 -4.86 -14.79 -9.19
C PRO A 93 -4.12 -13.45 -9.32
N PHE A 94 -4.81 -12.36 -9.65
CA PHE A 94 -4.22 -11.03 -9.76
C PHE A 94 -3.85 -10.43 -8.40
N THR A 95 -4.78 -10.41 -7.44
CA THR A 95 -4.53 -9.86 -6.09
C THR A 95 -3.56 -10.72 -5.29
N PHE A 96 -3.66 -12.04 -5.43
CA PHE A 96 -2.73 -12.97 -4.80
C PHE A 96 -1.29 -12.77 -5.33
N THR A 97 -1.13 -12.65 -6.65
CA THR A 97 0.20 -12.44 -7.25
C THR A 97 0.79 -11.08 -6.87
N ILE A 98 0.01 -10.01 -6.83
CA ILE A 98 0.47 -8.68 -6.38
C ILE A 98 0.94 -8.70 -4.92
N GLY A 99 0.19 -9.35 -4.03
CA GLY A 99 0.58 -9.48 -2.62
C GLY A 99 1.89 -10.25 -2.42
N THR A 100 2.07 -11.35 -3.15
CA THR A 100 3.30 -12.17 -3.07
C THR A 100 4.53 -11.53 -3.70
N ARG A 101 4.35 -10.69 -4.74
CA ARG A 101 5.42 -9.90 -5.37
C ARG A 101 5.94 -8.77 -4.47
N GLY A 102 5.21 -8.45 -3.40
CA GLY A 102 5.60 -7.38 -2.47
C GLY A 102 5.36 -5.98 -3.03
N ASN A 103 4.23 -5.76 -3.71
CA ASN A 103 3.85 -4.43 -4.15
C ASN A 103 3.01 -3.70 -3.08
N CYS A 104 3.07 -2.37 -3.04
CA CYS A 104 2.34 -1.52 -2.10
C CYS A 104 0.87 -1.28 -2.47
N GLU A 105 0.39 -1.71 -3.64
CA GLU A 105 -1.02 -1.59 -4.06
C GLU A 105 -2.04 -1.98 -2.97
N PRO A 106 -1.89 -3.11 -2.23
CA PRO A 106 -2.85 -3.49 -1.20
C PRO A 106 -2.98 -2.48 -0.06
N ILE A 107 -1.92 -1.73 0.25
CA ILE A 107 -1.95 -0.66 1.27
C ILE A 107 -2.82 0.50 0.79
N VAL A 108 -2.67 0.89 -0.48
CA VAL A 108 -3.47 1.97 -1.09
C VAL A 108 -4.93 1.54 -1.19
N CYS A 109 -5.20 0.30 -1.58
CA CYS A 109 -6.56 -0.23 -1.56
C CYS A 109 -7.17 -0.24 -0.15
N ALA A 110 -6.38 -0.61 0.87
CA ALA A 110 -6.84 -0.61 2.25
C ALA A 110 -7.18 0.80 2.75
N SER A 111 -6.37 1.82 2.44
CA SER A 111 -6.63 3.21 2.86
C SER A 111 -7.91 3.76 2.23
N ILE A 112 -8.14 3.51 0.94
CA ILE A 112 -9.35 3.95 0.24
C ILE A 112 -10.60 3.28 0.81
N LEU A 113 -10.56 1.97 1.06
CA LEU A 113 -11.70 1.27 1.66
C LEU A 113 -11.97 1.73 3.09
N TRP A 114 -10.91 2.07 3.85
CA TRP A 114 -11.06 2.67 5.17
C TRP A 114 -11.80 4.00 5.12
N ILE A 115 -11.45 4.87 4.17
CA ILE A 115 -12.14 6.15 3.92
C ILE A 115 -13.63 5.90 3.64
N ILE A 116 -13.95 4.90 2.80
CA ILE A 116 -15.35 4.53 2.49
C ILE A 116 -16.09 4.06 3.76
N ILE A 117 -15.46 3.24 4.60
CA ILE A 117 -16.06 2.78 5.87
C ILE A 117 -16.32 3.97 6.80
N CYS A 118 -15.37 4.89 6.94
CA CYS A 118 -15.55 6.11 7.75
C CYS A 118 -16.71 6.96 7.22
N LEU A 119 -16.83 7.08 5.89
CA LEU A 119 -17.91 7.81 5.24
C LEU A 119 -19.28 7.16 5.49
N ILE A 120 -19.38 5.84 5.39
CA ILE A 120 -20.64 5.10 5.68
C ILE A 120 -21.04 5.24 7.15
N ASN A 121 -20.07 5.22 8.06
CA ASN A 121 -20.31 5.40 9.50
C ASN A 121 -20.61 6.86 9.90
N GLY A 122 -20.55 7.82 8.97
CA GLY A 122 -20.79 9.24 9.24
C GLY A 122 -19.66 9.94 10.00
N ILE A 123 -18.48 9.31 10.13
CA ILE A 123 -17.36 9.87 10.90
C ILE A 123 -16.45 10.68 9.96
N ILE A 124 -16.87 11.90 9.66
CA ILE A 124 -16.24 12.77 8.66
C ILE A 124 -14.83 13.21 9.09
N SER A 125 -14.57 13.39 10.39
CA SER A 125 -13.27 13.85 10.90
C SER A 125 -12.13 12.88 10.58
N PHE A 126 -12.33 11.56 10.73
CA PHE A 126 -11.29 10.58 10.37
C PHE A 126 -11.15 10.42 8.86
N CYS A 127 -12.26 10.53 8.12
CA CYS A 127 -12.27 10.50 6.66
C CYS A 127 -11.42 11.65 6.08
N SER A 128 -11.62 12.88 6.55
CA SER A 128 -10.91 14.05 6.05
C SER A 128 -9.42 14.03 6.41
N LEU A 129 -9.08 13.56 7.62
CA LEU A 129 -7.68 13.37 8.04
C LEU A 129 -6.97 12.35 7.14
N GLN A 130 -7.57 11.17 6.93
CA GLN A 130 -6.94 10.13 6.10
C GLN A 130 -6.78 10.58 4.65
N PHE A 131 -7.81 11.19 4.08
CA PHE A 131 -7.77 11.72 2.72
C PHE A 131 -6.73 12.85 2.57
N GLY A 132 -6.59 13.72 3.57
CA GLY A 132 -5.57 14.75 3.61
C GLY A 132 -4.15 14.17 3.65
N MET A 133 -3.92 13.12 4.45
CA MET A 133 -2.63 12.41 4.48
C MET A 133 -2.30 11.78 3.13
N ASP A 134 -3.27 11.15 2.47
CA ASP A 134 -3.08 10.53 1.15
C ASP A 134 -2.75 11.59 0.09
N LEU A 135 -3.43 12.74 0.09
CA LEU A 135 -3.14 13.86 -0.81
C LEU A 135 -1.78 14.53 -0.54
N TRP A 136 -1.43 14.75 0.72
CA TRP A 136 -0.15 15.31 1.10
C TRP A 136 0.99 14.40 0.63
N SER A 137 0.86 13.10 0.85
CA SER A 137 1.77 12.06 0.38
C SER A 137 1.99 12.11 -1.15
N ILE A 138 0.93 12.31 -1.95
CA ILE A 138 1.02 12.46 -3.42
C ILE A 138 1.71 13.78 -3.81
N SER A 139 1.40 14.88 -3.12
CA SER A 139 2.00 16.19 -3.35
C SER A 139 3.51 16.15 -3.09
N GLU A 140 3.93 15.60 -1.95
CA GLU A 140 5.33 15.46 -1.55
C GLU A 140 6.14 14.63 -2.56
N SER A 141 5.52 13.55 -3.05
CA SER A 141 6.07 12.71 -4.11
C SER A 141 6.30 13.55 -5.37
N THR A 142 5.28 14.26 -5.84
CA THR A 142 5.31 15.08 -7.06
C THR A 142 6.33 16.22 -6.97
N LEU A 143 6.39 16.90 -5.84
CA LEU A 143 7.33 18.00 -5.59
C LEU A 143 8.78 17.51 -5.62
N SER A 144 9.03 16.36 -4.99
CA SER A 144 10.36 15.74 -4.96
C SER A 144 10.80 15.24 -6.35
N TYR A 145 9.87 14.74 -7.17
CA TYR A 145 10.16 14.41 -8.58
C TYR A 145 10.52 15.65 -9.41
N MET A 146 9.77 16.74 -9.26
CA MET A 146 10.05 17.96 -10.02
C MET A 146 11.38 18.59 -9.61
N HIS A 147 11.71 18.62 -8.32
CA HIS A 147 13.02 19.10 -7.86
C HIS A 147 14.19 18.28 -8.41
N PHE A 148 14.01 16.97 -8.65
CA PHE A 148 15.05 16.12 -9.20
C PHE A 148 15.21 16.23 -10.73
N GLN A 149 14.15 16.55 -11.48
CA GLN A 149 14.24 16.82 -12.93
C GLN A 149 14.92 18.15 -13.27
N LEU A 150 15.08 19.04 -12.28
CA LEU A 150 15.68 20.37 -12.44
C LEU A 150 17.20 20.41 -12.16
N TYR A 151 17.83 19.28 -11.83
CA TYR A 151 19.29 19.12 -11.64
C TYR A 151 19.82 17.96 -12.48
#